data_AF-A0A4Q1F2Q1-F1
#
_entry.id   AF-A0A4Q1F2Q1-F1
#
_cell.length_a   1.000
_cell.length_b   1.000
_cell.length_c   1.000
_cell.angle_alpha   90.00
_cell.angle_beta   90.00
_cell.angle_gamma   90.00
#
_symmetry.space_group_name_H-M   'P 1'
#
loop_
_entity.id
_entity.type
_entity.pdbx_description
1 polymer ?
#
loop_
_entity_poly.entity_id
_entity_poly.type
_entity_poly.pdbx_seq_one_letter_code
_entity_poly.pdbx_strand_id
1 'polypeptide(L)'
;MIYLALFNIYFKKGQHEFKKALESWFEINDTDKWLEKYGDVDLDDNFMDLLKSHYNWCFHSNIVHTPSVFIAGYKYPNLYDMENIEFFINDLLEDPLQP
;
A
#
# COMPACT_ATOMS: atom_id res chain seq x y z
N MET A 1 7.19 5.53 -9.84
CA MET A 1 6.21 6.18 -10.74
C MET A 1 4.80 5.63 -10.53
N ILE A 2 4.53 4.33 -10.68
CA ILE A 2 3.18 3.76 -10.48
C ILE A 2 2.62 4.06 -9.09
N TYR A 3 3.40 3.82 -8.03
CA TYR A 3 2.94 4.09 -6.66
C TYR A 3 2.58 5.56 -6.44
N LEU A 4 3.34 6.51 -7.03
CA LEU A 4 3.08 7.95 -6.92
C LEU A 4 1.75 8.32 -7.58
N ALA A 5 1.51 7.79 -8.78
CA ALA A 5 0.26 8.00 -9.51
C ALA A 5 -0.94 7.43 -8.75
N LEU A 6 -0.83 6.19 -8.23
CA LEU A 6 -1.86 5.60 -7.39
C LEU A 6 -2.15 6.45 -6.15
N PHE A 7 -1.11 6.90 -5.46
CA PHE A 7 -1.25 7.77 -4.29
C PHE A 7 -1.94 9.09 -4.65
N ASN A 8 -1.55 9.74 -5.75
CA ASN A 8 -2.19 10.96 -6.23
C ASN A 8 -3.67 10.74 -6.56
N ILE A 9 -4.01 9.63 -7.21
CA ILE A 9 -5.40 9.27 -7.50
C ILE A 9 -6.20 9.11 -6.21
N TYR A 10 -5.64 8.44 -5.19
CA TYR A 10 -6.32 8.28 -3.90
C TYR A 10 -6.63 9.64 -3.25
N PHE A 11 -5.66 10.56 -3.20
CA PHE A 11 -5.84 11.85 -2.55
C PHE A 11 -6.73 12.82 -3.33
N LYS A 12 -6.64 12.83 -4.67
CA LYS A 12 -7.37 13.80 -5.50
C LYS A 12 -8.74 13.27 -5.96
N LYS A 13 -8.89 11.95 -6.13
CA LYS A 13 -10.08 11.30 -6.71
C LYS A 13 -10.76 10.28 -5.78
N GLY A 14 -10.11 9.92 -4.68
CA GLY A 14 -10.67 9.02 -3.66
C GLY A 14 -10.44 7.53 -3.92
N GLN A 15 -10.89 6.72 -2.96
CA GLN A 15 -10.63 5.29 -2.90
C GLN A 15 -11.18 4.49 -4.10
N HIS A 16 -12.33 4.88 -4.64
CA HIS A 16 -12.96 4.18 -5.76
C HIS A 16 -12.11 4.26 -7.03
N GLU A 17 -11.66 5.45 -7.38
CA GLU A 17 -10.80 5.67 -8.56
C GLU A 17 -9.41 5.07 -8.34
N PHE A 18 -8.90 5.11 -7.10
CA PHE A 18 -7.68 4.39 -6.73
C PHE A 18 -7.81 2.89 -7.00
N LYS A 19 -8.89 2.26 -6.53
CA LYS A 19 -9.13 0.82 -6.71
C LYS A 19 -9.18 0.44 -8.18
N LYS A 20 -9.94 1.18 -8.99
CA LYS A 20 -9.99 0.97 -10.45
C LYS A 20 -8.62 1.10 -11.11
N ALA A 21 -7.84 2.12 -10.74
CA ALA A 21 -6.52 2.34 -11.31
C ALA A 21 -5.57 1.18 -10.93
N LEU A 22 -5.59 0.76 -9.66
CA LEU A 22 -4.83 -0.38 -9.18
C LEU A 22 -5.24 -1.69 -9.86
N GLU A 23 -6.53 -1.97 -10.02
CA GLU A 23 -7.02 -3.16 -10.72
C GLU A 23 -6.54 -3.17 -12.18
N SER A 24 -6.64 -2.04 -12.87
CA SER A 24 -6.17 -1.93 -14.26
C SER A 24 -4.65 -2.08 -14.42
N TRP A 25 -3.86 -1.88 -13.36
CA TRP A 25 -2.42 -2.18 -13.40
C TRP A 25 -2.17 -3.67 -13.61
N PHE A 26 -2.93 -4.52 -12.92
CA PHE A 26 -2.83 -5.98 -13.05
C PHE A 26 -3.35 -6.50 -14.40
N GLU A 27 -4.26 -5.76 -15.05
CA GLU A 27 -4.78 -6.09 -16.38
C GLU A 27 -3.84 -5.67 -17.51
N ILE A 28 -3.31 -4.45 -17.45
CA ILE A 28 -2.46 -3.86 -18.50
C ILE A 28 -1.04 -4.45 -18.43
N ASN A 29 -0.49 -4.57 -17.22
CA ASN A 29 0.85 -5.08 -16.93
C ASN A 29 1.97 -4.47 -17.80
N ASP A 30 1.81 -3.21 -18.18
CA ASP A 30 2.69 -2.43 -19.04
C ASP A 30 2.77 -1.02 -18.44
N THR A 31 3.98 -0.65 -17.99
CA THR A 31 4.18 0.58 -17.21
C THR A 31 3.87 1.82 -18.02
N ASP A 32 4.32 1.88 -19.27
CA ASP A 32 4.20 3.07 -20.10
C ASP A 32 2.73 3.29 -20.48
N LYS A 33 2.04 2.24 -20.92
CA LYS A 33 0.60 2.31 -21.25
C LYS A 33 -0.25 2.67 -20.04
N TRP A 34 0.11 2.17 -18.86
CA TRP A 34 -0.62 2.51 -17.64
C TRP A 34 -0.39 3.98 -17.26
N LEU A 35 0.85 4.47 -17.37
CA LEU A 35 1.20 5.87 -17.09
C LEU A 35 0.62 6.85 -18.12
N GLU A 36 0.40 6.47 -19.39
CA GLU A 36 -0.35 7.30 -20.34
C GLU A 36 -1.78 7.59 -19.84
N LYS A 37 -2.40 6.63 -19.14
CA LYS A 37 -3.76 6.76 -18.63
C LYS A 37 -3.85 7.40 -17.25
N TYR A 38 -2.87 7.14 -16.38
CA TYR A 38 -2.95 7.47 -14.95
C TYR A 38 -1.76 8.28 -14.41
N GLY A 39 -0.75 8.53 -15.24
CA GLY A 39 0.53 9.12 -14.84
C GLY A 39 0.52 10.64 -14.68
N ASP A 40 -0.64 11.29 -14.78
CA ASP A 40 -0.76 12.71 -14.45
C ASP A 40 -0.75 12.88 -12.92
N VAL A 41 0.41 13.29 -12.41
CA VAL A 41 0.69 13.40 -10.97
C VAL A 41 0.91 14.86 -10.59
N ASP A 42 0.01 15.37 -9.75
CA ASP A 42 0.13 16.69 -9.14
C ASP A 42 0.80 16.55 -7.76
N LEU A 43 2.11 16.77 -7.73
CA LEU A 43 2.94 16.66 -6.53
C LEU A 43 2.98 18.00 -5.81
N ASP A 44 2.04 18.24 -4.90
CA ASP A 44 2.11 19.38 -3.99
C ASP A 44 3.04 19.09 -2.77
N ASP A 45 3.39 20.14 -2.03
CA ASP A 45 4.32 20.02 -0.89
C ASP A 45 3.78 19.08 0.20
N ASN A 46 2.47 19.05 0.42
CA ASN A 46 1.84 18.17 1.40
C ASN A 46 2.01 16.70 1.00
N PHE A 47 1.87 16.40 -0.29
CA PHE A 47 2.09 15.08 -0.83
C PHE A 47 3.54 14.62 -0.63
N MET A 48 4.51 15.51 -0.89
CA MET A 48 5.92 15.21 -0.70
C MET A 48 6.28 14.96 0.76
N ASP A 49 5.70 15.72 1.69
CA ASP A 49 5.93 15.53 3.11
C ASP A 49 5.31 14.24 3.65
N LEU A 50 4.13 13.86 3.14
CA LEU A 50 3.53 12.56 3.45
C LEU A 50 4.41 11.40 2.98
N LEU A 51 4.97 11.48 1.77
CA LEU A 51 5.88 10.45 1.25
C LEU A 51 7.15 10.34 2.07
N LYS A 52 7.75 11.46 2.47
CA LYS A 52 8.91 11.47 3.38
C LYS A 52 8.55 10.84 4.72
N SER A 53 7.38 11.17 5.28
CA SER A 53 6.89 10.59 6.53
C SER A 53 6.73 9.07 6.42
N HIS A 54 6.14 8.58 5.32
CA HIS A 54 6.01 7.15 5.07
C HIS A 54 7.36 6.45 4.92
N TYR A 55 8.29 7.03 4.15
CA TYR A 55 9.66 6.53 4.03
C TYR A 55 10.36 6.44 5.39
N ASN A 56 10.28 7.50 6.19
CA ASN A 56 10.86 7.53 7.53
C ASN A 56 10.23 6.47 8.44
N TRP A 57 8.91 6.26 8.35
CA TRP A 57 8.24 5.20 9.12
C TRP A 57 8.77 3.81 8.74
N CYS A 58 8.91 3.52 7.45
CA CYS A 58 9.49 2.27 6.98
C CYS A 58 10.94 2.09 7.45
N PHE A 59 11.74 3.15 7.38
CA PHE A 59 13.14 3.14 7.81
C PHE A 59 13.26 2.86 9.31
N HIS A 60 12.54 3.59 10.15
CA HIS A 60 12.58 3.41 11.61
C HIS A 60 11.96 2.07 12.06
N SER A 61 11.01 1.52 11.30
CA SER A 61 10.38 0.23 11.57
C SER A 61 11.15 -0.97 10.99
N ASN A 62 12.34 -0.73 10.41
CA ASN A 62 13.17 -1.74 9.76
C ASN A 62 12.43 -2.57 8.68
N ILE A 63 11.56 -1.90 7.91
CA ILE A 63 10.82 -2.49 6.79
C ILE A 63 11.73 -2.44 5.54
N VAL A 64 12.40 -3.55 5.26
CA VAL A 64 13.40 -3.66 4.18
C VAL A 64 12.93 -4.48 2.97
N HIS A 65 11.74 -5.08 3.04
CA HIS A 65 11.16 -5.90 1.97
C HIS A 65 9.69 -5.56 1.72
N THR A 66 9.25 -5.71 0.48
CA THR A 66 7.86 -5.58 0.06
C THR A 66 7.35 -6.91 -0.51
N PRO A 67 6.08 -7.29 -0.26
CA PRO A 67 5.17 -6.67 0.72
C PRO A 67 5.65 -6.91 2.16
N SER A 68 5.37 -5.97 3.06
CA SER A 68 5.43 -6.17 4.51
C SER A 68 4.05 -5.88 5.07
N VAL A 69 3.39 -6.91 5.59
CA VAL A 69 2.00 -6.83 6.05
C VAL A 69 1.97 -6.73 7.57
N PHE A 70 1.07 -5.89 8.08
CA PHE A 70 0.87 -5.70 9.51
C PHE A 70 -0.59 -5.93 9.86
N ILE A 71 -0.84 -6.71 10.91
CA ILE A 71 -2.18 -6.99 11.44
C ILE A 71 -2.16 -6.57 12.89
N ALA A 72 -3.08 -5.69 13.29
CA ALA A 72 -3.14 -5.12 14.65
C ALA A 72 -1.80 -4.53 15.16
N GLY A 73 -0.97 -3.98 14.25
CA GLY A 73 0.34 -3.41 14.60
C GLY A 73 1.50 -4.42 14.63
N TYR A 74 1.24 -5.72 14.51
CA TYR A 74 2.26 -6.77 14.46
C TYR A 74 2.58 -7.15 13.01
N LYS A 75 3.88 -7.33 12.71
CA LYS A 75 4.32 -7.77 11.39
C LYS A 75 3.90 -9.21 11.15
N TYR A 76 3.15 -9.45 10.08
CA TYR A 76 2.81 -10.79 9.62
C TYR A 76 4.09 -11.55 9.26
N PRO A 77 4.32 -12.77 9.79
CA PRO A 77 5.58 -13.47 9.57
C PRO A 77 5.81 -13.82 8.11
N ASN A 78 7.02 -13.56 7.61
CA ASN A 78 7.43 -13.92 6.24
C ASN A 78 7.43 -15.43 5.96
N LEU A 79 7.25 -16.28 6.98
CA LEU A 79 7.18 -17.74 6.85
C LEU A 79 5.82 -18.21 6.28
N TYR A 80 4.79 -17.38 6.39
CA TYR A 80 3.45 -17.72 5.94
C TYR A 80 3.11 -16.97 4.66
N ASP A 81 2.47 -17.68 3.73
CA ASP A 81 1.84 -17.05 2.58
C ASP A 81 0.65 -16.20 3.04
N MET A 82 0.28 -15.21 2.23
CA MET A 82 -0.86 -14.33 2.51
C MET A 82 -2.18 -15.10 2.59
N GLU A 83 -2.31 -16.19 1.82
CA GLU A 83 -3.48 -17.08 1.83
C GLU A 83 -3.69 -17.73 3.21
N ASN A 84 -2.60 -17.96 3.95
CA ASN A 84 -2.66 -18.58 5.28
C ASN A 84 -3.27 -17.66 6.34
N ILE A 85 -3.48 -16.37 6.05
CA ILE A 85 -4.09 -15.43 6.99
C ILE A 85 -5.47 -15.92 7.45
N GLU A 86 -6.22 -16.60 6.59
CA GLU A 86 -7.57 -17.08 6.89
C GLU A 86 -7.62 -18.07 8.06
N PHE A 87 -6.52 -18.81 8.28
CA PHE A 87 -6.42 -19.78 9.37
C PHE A 87 -6.23 -19.13 10.74
N PHE A 88 -5.70 -17.90 10.78
CA PHE A 88 -5.32 -17.21 12.01
C PHE A 88 -6.08 -15.91 12.23
N ILE A 89 -6.81 -15.40 11.24
CA ILE A 89 -7.44 -14.08 11.32
C ILE A 89 -8.45 -13.99 12.46
N ASN A 90 -9.20 -15.05 12.74
CA ASN A 90 -10.13 -15.07 13.88
C ASN A 90 -9.37 -14.99 15.21
N ASP A 91 -8.32 -15.80 15.38
CA ASP A 91 -7.46 -15.77 16.57
C ASP A 91 -6.80 -14.39 16.75
N LEU A 92 -6.36 -13.77 15.65
CA LEU A 92 -5.76 -12.42 15.64
C LEU A 92 -6.77 -11.30 15.96
N LEU A 93 -8.06 -11.48 15.64
CA LEU A 93 -9.13 -10.52 15.95
C LEU A 93 -9.63 -10.66 17.39
N GLU A 94 -9.53 -11.85 17.96
CA GLU A 94 -9.95 -12.15 19.33
C GLU A 94 -8.86 -11.85 20.38
N ASP A 95 -7.61 -11.62 19.97
CA ASP A 95 -6.50 -11.32 20.88
C ASP A 95 -6.71 -9.96 21.60
N PRO A 96 -6.95 -9.96 22.93
CA PRO A 96 -7.19 -8.74 23.68
C PRO A 96 -5.90 -7.94 23.95
N LEU A 97 -4.74 -8.40 23.48
CA LEU A 97 -3.48 -7.66 23.55
C LEU A 97 -3.42 -6.56 22.47
N GLN A 98 -4.40 -5.65 22.53
CA GLN A 98 -4.19 -4.27 22.11
C GLN A 98 -3.52 -3.52 23.27
N PRO A 99 -2.37 -2.86 23.06
CA PRO A 99 -1.98 -1.77 23.96
C PRO A 99 -2.98 -0.61 23.89
#